data_AF-A0A090ADY4-F1
#
_entry.id   AF-A0A090ADY4-F1
#
_cell.length_a   1.000
_cell.length_b   1.000
_cell.length_c   1.000
_cell.angle_alpha   90.00
_cell.angle_beta   90.00
_cell.angle_gamma   90.00
#
_symmetry.space_group_name_H-M   'P 1'
#
loop_
_entity.id
_entity.type
_entity.pdbx_description
1 polymer ?
#
loop_
_entity_poly.entity_id
_entity_poly.type
_entity_poly.pdbx_seq_one_letter_code
_entity_poly.pdbx_strand_id
1 'polypeptide(L)'
;MNFNVQSGYYWFGTKCQQKDIHFGILEVNCVEEESQQLGQWYFKFNYTNSSNEALPKAIDVRGALLDTTYRLGLKPVIFTDKFKKALQSEKNIGLVADTCALHHGYLEQAIRLRQDKATHIAIPDQVYMEIQLQREHNKKSKDQNCLKLRRLRKLQFASTRSIYRLKERGMVYYIRPPEAMVRYFGAEISDSNDEPESKGSNYQRDRLILEALRHQRQILPNIPIWLVTGDANFAIQVELEGFNAGFTRQPKIPEDQQSFIITSPYIEPRSFTPYHLTIEEFLEECLWDWGIITLQQEGQAIRQVWDLSNEKMCQYAQLDMQKVVCLEEKCERISILKKNNPVFSLENATNTVPKRAPSPSDILEGLKSAVTQPINRESLSSQTSSYLQALQWIEKINDQFAILPRGRKIIETWSNLEPIHVNAWYDWIQEARKDINRLDKQILLQNTLVICQSEPDDSLAKKLGLSLRDTRSQSILANAFGLVVRLKGKTWKVEDKQPQEAAQLIFEATSHLKADNISSAVRVDKVFTYLLTTTPLSVPTFRIGLYELFDSNKIRLGGTIPDSAENPVKVRVFIPQQNEHEIDLGAGDFLIPNESSQVIIL
;
A
#
# COMPACT_ATOMS: atom_id res chain seq x y z
N MET A 1 -15.74 25.50 -18.63
CA MET A 1 -15.53 26.28 -19.88
C MET A 1 -16.20 25.55 -21.05
N ASN A 2 -16.38 26.17 -22.22
CA ASN A 2 -16.88 25.43 -23.40
C ASN A 2 -15.71 24.74 -24.11
N PHE A 3 -15.70 23.41 -24.06
CA PHE A 3 -14.88 22.55 -24.90
C PHE A 3 -15.74 22.09 -26.09
N ASN A 4 -15.14 21.72 -27.23
CA ASN A 4 -15.89 21.22 -28.38
C ASN A 4 -15.39 19.81 -28.72
N VAL A 5 -16.00 18.80 -28.11
CA VAL A 5 -15.58 17.40 -28.21
C VAL A 5 -16.76 16.55 -28.70
N GLN A 6 -16.46 15.62 -29.62
CA GLN A 6 -17.40 14.67 -30.21
C GLN A 6 -16.85 13.25 -30.04
N SER A 7 -17.60 12.21 -30.43
CA SER A 7 -17.05 10.85 -30.43
C SER A 7 -15.88 10.72 -31.41
N GLY A 8 -14.80 10.05 -30.99
CA GLY A 8 -13.57 9.85 -31.76
C GLY A 8 -12.32 9.77 -30.89
N TYR A 9 -11.16 9.58 -31.53
CA TYR A 9 -9.85 9.54 -30.87
C TYR A 9 -9.22 10.93 -30.82
N TYR A 10 -8.69 11.35 -29.67
CA TYR A 10 -8.06 12.66 -29.48
C TYR A 10 -6.66 12.54 -28.88
N TRP A 11 -5.68 13.14 -29.55
CA TRP A 11 -4.35 13.38 -28.99
C TRP A 11 -4.46 14.45 -27.89
N PHE A 12 -4.35 14.02 -26.64
CA PHE A 12 -4.45 14.86 -25.46
C PHE A 12 -3.06 15.18 -24.90
N GLY A 13 -2.87 16.41 -24.39
CA GLY A 13 -1.56 16.88 -23.96
C GLY A 13 -1.58 18.20 -23.21
N THR A 14 -0.40 18.80 -23.09
CA THR A 14 -0.16 20.16 -22.58
C THR A 14 0.88 20.88 -23.46
N LYS A 15 1.10 22.16 -23.21
CA LYS A 15 2.20 22.95 -23.79
C LYS A 15 3.11 23.49 -22.70
N CYS A 16 4.42 23.33 -22.80
CA CYS A 16 5.40 24.05 -21.96
C CYS A 16 6.54 24.60 -22.82
N GLN A 17 6.97 25.85 -22.56
CA GLN A 17 8.11 26.49 -23.22
C GLN A 17 8.04 26.36 -24.76
N GLN A 18 6.84 26.64 -25.31
CA GLN A 18 6.45 26.50 -26.72
C GLN A 18 6.48 25.08 -27.30
N LYS A 19 7.11 24.09 -26.66
CA LYS A 19 6.99 22.67 -27.02
C LYS A 19 5.64 22.11 -26.58
N ASP A 20 5.01 21.35 -27.46
CA ASP A 20 3.82 20.57 -27.15
C ASP A 20 4.24 19.20 -26.59
N ILE A 21 3.53 18.75 -25.55
CA ILE A 21 3.80 17.52 -24.81
C ILE A 21 2.53 16.67 -24.90
N HIS A 22 2.58 15.61 -25.69
CA HIS A 22 1.49 14.65 -25.79
C HIS A 22 1.54 13.68 -24.62
N PHE A 23 0.39 13.45 -23.99
CA PHE A 23 0.22 12.52 -22.87
C PHE A 23 -0.30 11.16 -23.33
N GLY A 24 -1.16 11.15 -24.35
CA GLY A 24 -1.84 9.94 -24.82
C GLY A 24 -3.00 10.23 -25.77
N ILE A 25 -3.64 9.15 -26.21
CA ILE A 25 -4.88 9.19 -27.00
C ILE A 25 -6.06 9.00 -26.05
N LEU A 26 -6.84 10.06 -25.86
CA LEU A 26 -8.15 10.02 -25.24
C LEU A 26 -9.16 9.52 -26.28
N GLU A 27 -9.58 8.27 -26.16
CA GLU A 27 -10.72 7.74 -26.89
C GLU A 27 -12.02 8.26 -26.26
N VAL A 28 -12.84 8.96 -27.04
CA VAL A 28 -14.10 9.58 -26.64
C VAL A 28 -15.24 8.83 -27.30
N ASN A 29 -16.03 8.08 -26.53
CA ASN A 29 -17.22 7.40 -27.04
C ASN A 29 -18.46 7.83 -26.23
N CYS A 30 -19.38 8.55 -26.87
CA CYS A 30 -20.74 8.72 -26.35
C CYS A 30 -21.50 7.39 -26.44
N VAL A 31 -22.38 7.11 -25.48
CA VAL A 31 -23.05 5.80 -25.37
C VAL A 31 -24.11 5.63 -26.46
N GLU A 32 -24.85 6.70 -26.75
CA GLU A 32 -25.87 6.86 -27.79
C GLU A 32 -25.74 8.28 -28.40
N GLU A 33 -26.45 8.60 -29.50
CA GLU A 33 -26.33 9.93 -30.13
C GLU A 33 -26.86 11.07 -29.23
N GLU A 34 -27.93 10.82 -28.47
CA GLU A 34 -28.46 11.78 -27.48
C GLU A 34 -27.57 11.92 -26.23
N SER A 35 -26.64 10.99 -26.00
CA SER A 35 -25.80 10.94 -24.79
C SER A 35 -24.89 12.16 -24.60
N GLN A 36 -24.57 12.92 -25.66
CA GLN A 36 -23.83 14.17 -25.52
C GLN A 36 -24.56 15.18 -24.63
N GLN A 37 -25.89 15.29 -24.76
CA GLN A 37 -26.70 16.22 -23.98
C GLN A 37 -27.00 15.66 -22.57
N LEU A 38 -27.01 14.33 -22.42
CA LEU A 38 -27.23 13.63 -21.16
C LEU A 38 -25.95 13.40 -20.34
N GLY A 39 -24.78 13.87 -20.81
CA GLY A 39 -23.49 13.69 -20.12
C GLY A 39 -23.04 12.24 -19.99
N GLN A 40 -23.51 11.34 -20.86
CA GLN A 40 -23.19 9.91 -20.85
C GLN A 40 -22.01 9.59 -21.77
N TRP A 41 -20.93 9.05 -21.20
CA TRP A 41 -19.71 8.79 -21.96
C TRP A 41 -18.81 7.71 -21.36
N TYR A 42 -18.05 7.09 -22.26
CA TYR A 42 -16.93 6.21 -21.98
C TYR A 42 -15.67 6.87 -22.51
N PHE A 43 -14.68 7.09 -21.63
CA PHE A 43 -13.32 7.50 -22.01
C PHE A 43 -12.32 6.43 -21.69
N LYS A 44 -11.56 6.03 -22.70
CA LYS A 44 -10.38 5.19 -22.52
C LYS A 44 -9.16 6.05 -22.84
N PHE A 45 -8.44 6.45 -21.79
CA PHE A 45 -7.20 7.18 -21.97
C PHE A 45 -6.07 6.17 -22.21
N ASN A 46 -5.51 6.16 -23.43
CA ASN A 46 -4.41 5.29 -23.84
C ASN A 46 -3.11 6.09 -23.78
N TYR A 47 -2.24 5.78 -22.81
CA TYR A 47 -0.97 6.46 -22.62
C TYR A 47 -0.01 6.18 -23.78
N THR A 48 0.39 7.20 -24.53
CA THR A 48 1.33 7.02 -25.63
C THR A 48 2.76 7.06 -25.10
N ASN A 49 3.37 5.88 -24.95
CA ASN A 49 4.82 5.74 -24.81
C ASN A 49 5.51 6.03 -26.17
N SER A 50 5.30 7.23 -26.72
CA SER A 50 6.03 7.73 -27.87
C SER A 50 7.51 7.83 -27.50
N SER A 51 8.34 7.07 -28.21
CA SER A 51 9.74 6.86 -27.88
C SER A 51 10.60 8.12 -27.96
N ASN A 52 11.66 8.11 -27.15
CA ASN A 52 12.81 9.01 -27.12
C ASN A 52 12.62 10.41 -26.49
N GLU A 53 13.65 10.77 -25.73
CA GLU A 53 14.02 12.11 -25.24
C GLU A 53 13.11 12.86 -24.25
N ALA A 54 13.67 13.05 -23.06
CA ALA A 54 13.53 14.25 -22.23
C ALA A 54 12.14 14.62 -21.65
N LEU A 55 11.17 13.71 -21.57
CA LEU A 55 10.17 13.76 -20.49
C LEU A 55 10.72 13.00 -19.25
N PRO A 56 11.22 13.71 -18.21
CA PRO A 56 11.74 13.04 -17.02
C PRO A 56 10.61 12.39 -16.20
N LYS A 57 10.97 11.41 -15.37
CA LYS A 57 10.13 10.77 -14.34
C LYS A 57 9.53 11.74 -13.28
N ALA A 58 9.68 13.06 -13.47
CA ALA A 58 9.27 14.10 -12.52
C ALA A 58 7.76 14.34 -12.51
N ILE A 59 7.07 14.13 -13.64
CA ILE A 59 5.61 14.21 -13.72
C ILE A 59 5.03 12.83 -13.94
N ASP A 60 4.39 12.32 -12.90
CA ASP A 60 3.35 11.32 -13.08
C ASP A 60 2.10 12.01 -13.66
N VAL A 61 1.93 11.87 -14.98
CA VAL A 61 0.78 12.38 -15.72
C VAL A 61 -0.46 11.55 -15.41
N ARG A 62 -0.26 10.23 -15.37
CA ARG A 62 -1.27 9.23 -15.08
C ARG A 62 -1.84 9.43 -13.67
N GLY A 63 -0.98 9.54 -12.65
CA GLY A 63 -1.38 9.77 -11.25
C GLY A 63 -2.27 10.99 -11.09
N ALA A 64 -1.95 12.13 -11.71
CA ALA A 64 -2.79 13.33 -11.63
C ALA A 64 -4.12 13.23 -12.39
N LEU A 65 -4.15 12.53 -13.52
CA LEU A 65 -5.42 12.20 -14.19
C LEU A 65 -6.28 11.28 -13.32
N LEU A 66 -5.66 10.33 -12.62
CA LEU A 66 -6.34 9.47 -11.66
C LEU A 66 -6.83 10.28 -10.44
N ASP A 67 -6.00 11.12 -9.83
CA ASP A 67 -6.38 12.07 -8.77
C ASP A 67 -7.59 12.91 -9.17
N THR A 68 -7.61 13.45 -10.39
CA THR A 68 -8.76 14.16 -10.97
C THR A 68 -10.01 13.27 -11.00
N THR A 69 -9.92 12.01 -11.45
CA THR A 69 -11.08 11.09 -11.43
C THR A 69 -11.55 10.73 -10.02
N TYR A 70 -10.65 10.67 -9.03
CA TYR A 70 -10.99 10.39 -7.64
C TYR A 70 -11.62 11.60 -6.95
N ARG A 71 -11.15 12.84 -7.19
CA ARG A 71 -11.82 14.07 -6.74
C ARG A 71 -13.24 14.19 -7.32
N LEU A 72 -13.39 13.98 -8.63
CA LEU A 72 -14.68 14.10 -9.33
C LEU A 72 -15.72 13.02 -8.95
N GLY A 73 -15.30 11.89 -8.36
CA GLY A 73 -16.20 10.78 -8.02
C GLY A 73 -16.30 9.69 -9.10
N LEU A 74 -15.69 9.93 -10.27
CA LEU A 74 -15.64 9.03 -11.43
C LEU A 74 -14.90 7.71 -11.14
N LYS A 75 -14.12 7.65 -10.06
CA LYS A 75 -13.59 6.40 -9.50
C LYS A 75 -13.84 6.35 -7.99
N PRO A 76 -14.18 5.17 -7.42
CA PRO A 76 -14.36 5.01 -5.98
C PRO A 76 -13.01 4.95 -5.25
N VAL A 77 -12.97 5.54 -4.05
CA VAL A 77 -11.85 5.38 -3.11
C VAL A 77 -12.17 4.30 -2.06
N ILE A 78 -11.14 3.71 -1.47
CA ILE A 78 -11.25 2.64 -0.48
C ILE A 78 -11.17 3.23 0.93
N PHE A 79 -12.30 3.31 1.61
CA PHE A 79 -12.39 3.58 3.06
C PHE A 79 -12.12 2.30 3.86
N THR A 80 -11.58 2.42 5.08
CA THR A 80 -11.60 1.29 6.05
C THR A 80 -13.04 0.94 6.43
N ASP A 81 -13.33 -0.34 6.74
CA ASP A 81 -14.69 -0.74 7.14
C ASP A 81 -15.16 -0.06 8.43
N LYS A 82 -14.24 0.29 9.34
CA LYS A 82 -14.49 1.09 10.55
C LYS A 82 -15.06 2.47 10.17
N PHE A 83 -14.36 3.19 9.29
CA PHE A 83 -14.78 4.51 8.83
C PHE A 83 -16.04 4.45 7.94
N LYS A 84 -16.11 3.47 7.02
CA LYS A 84 -17.26 3.21 6.16
C LYS A 84 -18.55 2.99 6.96
N LYS A 85 -18.50 2.18 8.03
CA LYS A 85 -19.63 1.97 8.95
C LYS A 85 -20.05 3.27 9.66
N ALA A 86 -19.08 4.10 10.08
CA ALA A 86 -19.37 5.40 10.67
C ALA A 86 -20.05 6.36 9.66
N LEU A 87 -19.50 6.46 8.45
CA LEU A 87 -20.04 7.24 7.33
C LEU A 87 -21.43 6.77 6.88
N GLN A 88 -21.80 5.52 7.12
CA GLN A 88 -23.14 5.00 6.80
C GLN A 88 -24.16 5.15 7.96
N SER A 89 -23.70 5.33 9.20
CA SER A 89 -24.55 5.39 10.40
C SER A 89 -25.44 6.65 10.48
N GLU A 90 -26.56 6.59 11.21
CA GLU A 90 -27.44 7.77 11.42
C GLU A 90 -26.92 8.76 12.49
N LYS A 91 -25.80 8.48 13.15
CA LYS A 91 -25.25 9.36 14.20
C LYS A 91 -24.60 10.60 13.56
N ASN A 92 -24.78 11.77 14.16
CA ASN A 92 -24.00 12.96 13.79
C ASN A 92 -22.50 12.66 13.96
N ILE A 93 -21.66 13.04 12.99
CA ILE A 93 -20.20 12.85 13.08
C ILE A 93 -19.45 14.15 12.72
N GLY A 94 -18.23 14.29 13.22
CA GLY A 94 -17.29 15.30 12.76
C GLY A 94 -16.33 14.69 11.74
N LEU A 95 -16.06 15.39 10.63
CA LEU A 95 -15.00 15.05 9.68
C LEU A 95 -13.98 16.19 9.66
N VAL A 96 -12.73 15.91 10.01
CA VAL A 96 -11.62 16.86 9.92
C VAL A 96 -10.66 16.36 8.86
N ALA A 97 -10.27 17.18 7.87
CA ALA A 97 -9.32 16.75 6.85
C ALA A 97 -7.88 17.21 7.11
N ASP A 98 -6.93 16.39 6.68
CA ASP A 98 -5.54 16.81 6.45
C ASP A 98 -5.34 17.31 5.00
N THR A 99 -4.12 17.74 4.67
CA THR A 99 -3.75 18.20 3.32
C THR A 99 -3.93 17.08 2.27
N CYS A 100 -3.65 15.82 2.64
CA CYS A 100 -3.77 14.64 1.79
C CYS A 100 -5.23 14.37 1.37
N ALA A 101 -6.18 14.44 2.30
CA ALA A 101 -7.60 14.20 2.07
C ALA A 101 -8.30 15.26 1.22
N LEU A 102 -7.75 16.49 1.19
CA LEU A 102 -8.19 17.55 0.27
C LEU A 102 -7.61 17.37 -1.13
N HIS A 103 -6.33 17.00 -1.24
CA HIS A 103 -5.64 16.82 -2.52
C HIS A 103 -6.21 15.66 -3.36
N HIS A 104 -6.37 14.48 -2.73
CA HIS A 104 -6.82 13.25 -3.40
C HIS A 104 -8.35 13.06 -3.39
N GLY A 105 -9.10 14.04 -2.85
CA GLY A 105 -10.57 14.01 -2.81
C GLY A 105 -11.20 13.06 -1.78
N TYR A 106 -10.41 12.50 -0.85
CA TYR A 106 -10.91 11.57 0.16
C TYR A 106 -12.00 12.18 1.04
N LEU A 107 -11.89 13.47 1.40
CA LEU A 107 -12.92 14.18 2.15
C LEU A 107 -14.23 14.28 1.34
N GLU A 108 -14.16 14.74 0.09
CA GLU A 108 -15.34 14.87 -0.78
C GLU A 108 -16.03 13.52 -1.02
N GLN A 109 -15.24 12.45 -1.22
CA GLN A 109 -15.74 11.08 -1.33
C GLN A 109 -16.42 10.60 -0.04
N ALA A 110 -15.86 10.92 1.14
CA ALA A 110 -16.49 10.59 2.42
C ALA A 110 -17.85 11.32 2.57
N ILE A 111 -17.92 12.60 2.17
CA ILE A 111 -19.13 13.43 2.18
C ILE A 111 -20.18 12.95 1.16
N ARG A 112 -19.75 12.40 0.02
CA ARG A 112 -20.63 11.67 -0.93
C ARG A 112 -21.23 10.43 -0.25
N LEU A 113 -20.39 9.55 0.31
CA LEU A 113 -20.81 8.33 1.01
C LEU A 113 -21.68 8.58 2.26
N ARG A 114 -21.59 9.79 2.84
CA ARG A 114 -22.37 10.22 4.02
C ARG A 114 -23.87 10.41 3.75
N GLN A 115 -24.29 10.55 2.49
CA GLN A 115 -25.71 10.67 2.09
C GLN A 115 -26.49 11.81 2.78
N ASP A 116 -25.90 13.01 2.88
CA ASP A 116 -26.50 14.22 3.48
C ASP A 116 -26.91 14.11 4.96
N LYS A 117 -26.50 13.04 5.65
CA LYS A 117 -26.68 12.88 7.09
C LYS A 117 -25.86 13.92 7.85
N ALA A 118 -26.43 14.51 8.90
CA ALA A 118 -25.85 15.61 9.67
C ALA A 118 -24.38 15.38 10.03
N THR A 119 -23.50 16.22 9.49
CA THR A 119 -22.04 16.03 9.54
C THR A 119 -21.33 17.36 9.61
N HIS A 120 -20.37 17.47 10.52
CA HIS A 120 -19.70 18.72 10.88
C HIS A 120 -18.28 18.73 10.31
N ILE A 121 -17.97 19.60 9.35
CA ILE A 121 -16.77 19.49 8.51
C ILE A 121 -15.73 20.57 8.84
N ALA A 122 -14.57 20.14 9.32
CA ALA A 122 -13.50 21.01 9.78
C ALA A 122 -12.24 20.93 8.89
N ILE A 123 -11.51 22.04 8.82
CA ILE A 123 -10.15 22.08 8.28
C ILE A 123 -9.22 22.73 9.32
N PRO A 124 -8.13 22.09 9.74
CA PRO A 124 -7.14 22.70 10.63
C PRO A 124 -6.45 23.89 9.96
N ASP A 125 -6.24 24.98 10.70
CA ASP A 125 -5.43 26.11 10.21
C ASP A 125 -4.03 25.67 9.74
N GLN A 126 -3.45 24.62 10.34
CA GLN A 126 -2.16 24.06 9.93
C GLN A 126 -2.15 23.51 8.50
N VAL A 127 -3.26 22.94 8.04
CA VAL A 127 -3.44 22.45 6.65
C VAL A 127 -3.51 23.62 5.68
N TYR A 128 -4.22 24.68 6.06
CA TYR A 128 -4.26 25.92 5.28
C TYR A 128 -2.89 26.62 5.22
N MET A 129 -2.17 26.67 6.34
CA MET A 129 -0.80 27.21 6.41
C MET A 129 0.18 26.41 5.55
N GLU A 130 0.06 25.08 5.50
CA GLU A 130 0.89 24.26 4.60
C GLU A 130 0.60 24.55 3.12
N ILE A 131 -0.67 24.58 2.72
CA ILE A 131 -1.08 24.95 1.35
C ILE A 131 -0.53 26.34 0.99
N GLN A 132 -0.58 27.29 1.92
CA GLN A 132 -0.05 28.64 1.72
C GLN A 132 1.48 28.70 1.62
N LEU A 133 2.21 28.02 2.51
CA LEU A 133 3.68 27.95 2.46
C LEU A 133 4.17 27.34 1.13
N GLN A 134 3.50 26.28 0.65
CA GLN A 134 3.82 25.69 -0.65
C GLN A 134 3.61 26.69 -1.82
N ARG A 135 2.56 27.53 -1.79
CA ARG A 135 2.35 28.63 -2.77
C ARG A 135 3.49 29.66 -2.74
N GLU A 136 4.05 29.94 -1.56
CA GLU A 136 5.06 30.99 -1.37
C GLU A 136 6.48 30.53 -1.74
N HIS A 137 6.88 29.30 -1.38
CA HIS A 137 8.15 28.73 -1.84
C HIS A 137 8.24 28.67 -3.38
N ASN A 138 7.13 28.39 -4.06
CA ASN A 138 7.01 28.41 -5.52
C ASN A 138 7.28 29.79 -6.17
N LYS A 139 7.24 30.91 -5.41
CA LYS A 139 7.62 32.25 -5.91
C LYS A 139 9.11 32.55 -5.82
N LYS A 140 9.84 31.83 -4.95
CA LYS A 140 11.29 32.03 -4.71
C LYS A 140 12.17 31.13 -5.57
N SER A 141 11.66 29.99 -6.03
CA SER A 141 12.41 29.06 -6.87
C SER A 141 12.68 29.61 -8.27
N LYS A 142 13.97 29.67 -8.65
CA LYS A 142 14.44 29.99 -10.02
C LYS A 142 14.71 28.73 -10.87
N ASP A 143 14.28 27.54 -10.43
CA ASP A 143 14.47 26.29 -11.19
C ASP A 143 13.86 26.39 -12.59
N GLN A 144 14.67 26.20 -13.64
CA GLN A 144 14.23 26.28 -15.03
C GLN A 144 13.28 25.12 -15.44
N ASN A 145 13.14 24.09 -14.59
CA ASN A 145 12.38 22.89 -14.88
C ASN A 145 10.87 23.13 -14.66
N CYS A 146 10.19 23.60 -15.71
CA CYS A 146 8.75 23.92 -15.69
C CYS A 146 7.87 22.76 -15.19
N LEU A 147 8.33 21.52 -15.38
CA LEU A 147 7.61 20.32 -15.04
C LEU A 147 7.58 20.08 -13.51
N LYS A 148 8.70 20.37 -12.82
CA LYS A 148 8.82 20.34 -11.35
C LYS A 148 7.94 21.42 -10.71
N LEU A 149 7.97 22.64 -11.25
CA LEU A 149 7.11 23.75 -10.82
C LEU A 149 5.61 23.45 -11.04
N ARG A 150 5.24 22.81 -12.16
CA ARG A 150 3.85 22.35 -12.37
C ARG A 150 3.42 21.28 -11.37
N ARG A 151 4.27 20.31 -11.04
CA ARG A 151 3.95 19.29 -10.01
C ARG A 151 3.68 19.93 -8.64
N LEU A 152 4.45 20.94 -8.23
CA LEU A 152 4.19 21.65 -6.97
C LEU A 152 2.88 22.45 -7.02
N ARG A 153 2.51 23.02 -8.18
CA ARG A 153 1.22 23.74 -8.34
C ARG A 153 -0.01 22.83 -8.20
N LYS A 154 0.05 21.56 -8.63
CA LYS A 154 -1.07 20.59 -8.49
C LYS A 154 -1.59 20.50 -7.07
N LEU A 155 -0.69 20.22 -6.12
CA LEU A 155 -0.99 20.08 -4.69
C LEU A 155 -1.77 21.28 -4.13
N GLN A 156 -1.41 22.49 -4.57
CA GLN A 156 -2.03 23.73 -4.12
C GLN A 156 -3.41 23.93 -4.74
N PHE A 157 -3.53 23.94 -6.07
CA PHE A 157 -4.79 24.29 -6.74
C PHE A 157 -5.88 23.23 -6.56
N ALA A 158 -5.54 21.94 -6.59
CA ALA A 158 -6.49 20.87 -6.31
C ALA A 158 -7.08 20.98 -4.90
N SER A 159 -6.21 21.09 -3.88
CA SER A 159 -6.66 21.24 -2.48
C SER A 159 -7.47 22.53 -2.27
N THR A 160 -7.09 23.63 -2.94
CA THR A 160 -7.85 24.89 -2.89
C THR A 160 -9.24 24.76 -3.51
N ARG A 161 -9.38 24.09 -4.67
CA ARG A 161 -10.71 23.83 -5.27
C ARG A 161 -11.56 22.90 -4.39
N SER A 162 -10.97 21.88 -3.76
CA SER A 162 -11.68 21.05 -2.78
C SER A 162 -12.24 21.88 -1.60
N ILE A 163 -11.45 22.79 -1.04
CA ILE A 163 -11.93 23.73 0.01
C ILE A 163 -13.06 24.61 -0.52
N TYR A 164 -12.86 25.21 -1.69
CA TYR A 164 -13.81 26.15 -2.29
C TYR A 164 -15.17 25.48 -2.60
N ARG A 165 -15.18 24.31 -3.24
CA ARG A 165 -16.42 23.52 -3.52
C ARG A 165 -17.19 23.16 -2.25
N LEU A 166 -16.50 22.94 -1.13
CA LEU A 166 -17.13 22.63 0.15
C LEU A 166 -17.60 23.88 0.91
N LYS A 167 -16.95 25.04 0.69
CA LYS A 167 -17.35 26.35 1.21
C LYS A 167 -18.58 26.90 0.48
N GLU A 168 -18.66 26.76 -0.86
CA GLU A 168 -19.86 27.13 -1.64
C GLU A 168 -21.12 26.35 -1.22
N ARG A 169 -20.93 25.12 -0.71
CA ARG A 169 -22.00 24.28 -0.14
C ARG A 169 -22.30 24.56 1.34
N GLY A 170 -21.70 25.62 1.91
CA GLY A 170 -21.90 26.03 3.31
C GLY A 170 -21.39 25.04 4.37
N MET A 171 -20.58 24.03 3.99
CA MET A 171 -20.34 22.86 4.87
C MET A 171 -19.13 22.98 5.82
N VAL A 172 -18.24 23.96 5.61
CA VAL A 172 -16.88 23.98 6.20
C VAL A 172 -16.60 25.20 7.08
N TYR A 173 -15.94 24.95 8.21
CA TYR A 173 -15.34 25.93 9.10
C TYR A 173 -13.89 25.51 9.46
N TYR A 174 -13.10 26.43 10.00
CA TYR A 174 -11.69 26.19 10.36
C TYR A 174 -11.51 25.91 11.86
N ILE A 175 -10.50 25.11 12.22
CA ILE A 175 -10.17 24.77 13.62
C ILE A 175 -8.71 25.03 13.96
N ARG A 176 -8.48 25.48 15.20
CA ARG A 176 -7.16 25.89 15.70
C ARG A 176 -6.73 25.05 16.91
N PRO A 177 -5.45 24.66 16.99
CA PRO A 177 -4.85 24.15 18.22
C PRO A 177 -4.71 25.28 19.26
N PRO A 178 -4.54 24.95 20.55
CA PRO A 178 -4.31 25.96 21.59
C PRO A 178 -3.04 26.78 21.33
N GLU A 179 -3.08 28.10 21.59
CA GLU A 179 -2.01 29.03 21.20
C GLU A 179 -0.62 28.68 21.78
N ALA A 180 -0.58 28.14 23.00
CA ALA A 180 0.66 27.65 23.62
C ALA A 180 1.34 26.53 22.81
N MET A 181 0.57 25.66 22.15
CA MET A 181 1.09 24.58 21.32
C MET A 181 1.64 25.11 19.98
N VAL A 182 1.01 26.15 19.42
CA VAL A 182 1.53 26.87 18.24
C VAL A 182 2.88 27.51 18.56
N ARG A 183 3.03 28.11 19.76
CA ARG A 183 4.30 28.69 20.20
C ARG A 183 5.37 27.62 20.45
N TYR A 184 5.02 26.46 21.00
CA TYR A 184 5.98 25.39 21.29
C TYR A 184 6.48 24.69 20.02
N PHE A 185 5.57 24.24 19.14
CA PHE A 185 5.93 23.50 17.93
C PHE A 185 6.20 24.38 16.68
N GLY A 186 5.91 25.68 16.74
CA GLY A 186 6.15 26.62 15.65
C GLY A 186 7.42 27.47 15.79
N ALA A 187 8.07 27.48 16.95
CA ALA A 187 9.22 28.36 17.22
C ALA A 187 10.57 27.83 16.72
N GLU A 188 10.73 26.52 16.51
CA GLU A 188 12.02 25.89 16.15
C GLU A 188 12.49 26.16 14.70
N ILE A 189 11.75 26.95 13.92
CA ILE A 189 11.93 27.11 12.46
C ILE A 189 12.91 28.24 12.10
N SER A 190 13.36 29.08 13.06
CA SER A 190 13.84 30.43 12.75
C SER A 190 15.36 30.65 12.53
N ASP A 191 16.26 29.70 12.83
CA ASP A 191 17.69 30.04 13.02
C ASP A 191 18.75 29.03 12.51
N SER A 192 18.51 28.31 11.42
CA SER A 192 19.62 27.73 10.63
C SER A 192 19.40 27.82 9.12
N ASN A 193 20.50 27.95 8.37
CA ASN A 193 20.51 28.00 6.89
C ASN A 193 20.67 26.59 6.27
N ASP A 194 20.30 25.54 7.01
CA ASP A 194 20.39 24.16 6.55
C ASP A 194 19.18 23.76 5.70
N GLU A 195 19.28 22.61 5.03
CA GLU A 195 18.35 22.23 3.97
C GLU A 195 16.91 21.99 4.46
N PRO A 196 15.88 22.39 3.69
CA PRO A 196 14.49 22.11 4.02
C PRO A 196 14.19 20.60 3.97
N GLU A 197 13.17 20.17 4.71
CA GLU A 197 12.71 18.77 4.82
C GLU A 197 13.58 17.83 5.68
N SER A 198 14.11 18.35 6.80
CA SER A 198 14.43 17.46 7.93
C SER A 198 13.15 16.75 8.41
N LYS A 199 13.23 15.44 8.68
CA LYS A 199 12.06 14.60 8.99
C LYS A 199 11.28 15.04 10.23
N GLY A 200 11.91 15.77 11.16
CA GLY A 200 11.24 16.31 12.35
C GLY A 200 10.11 17.29 12.01
N SER A 201 10.26 18.06 10.92
CA SER A 201 9.33 19.13 10.56
C SER A 201 7.93 18.66 10.16
N ASN A 202 7.74 17.40 9.76
CA ASN A 202 6.41 16.86 9.44
C ASN A 202 5.68 16.40 10.71
N TYR A 203 6.35 15.67 11.61
CA TYR A 203 5.78 15.28 12.90
C TYR A 203 5.27 16.48 13.72
N GLN A 204 5.91 17.64 13.60
CA GLN A 204 5.46 18.89 14.24
C GLN A 204 4.16 19.44 13.64
N ARG A 205 3.96 19.35 12.32
CA ARG A 205 2.71 19.74 11.64
C ARG A 205 1.56 18.80 11.98
N ASP A 206 1.83 17.49 11.91
CA ASP A 206 0.89 16.43 12.25
C ASP A 206 0.43 16.56 13.72
N ARG A 207 1.36 16.91 14.63
CA ARG A 207 1.03 17.22 16.02
C ARG A 207 0.13 18.44 16.17
N LEU A 208 0.38 19.53 15.44
CA LEU A 208 -0.47 20.73 15.46
C LEU A 208 -1.90 20.45 14.94
N ILE A 209 -2.05 19.56 13.97
CA ILE A 209 -3.37 19.06 13.54
C ILE A 209 -4.04 18.26 14.68
N LEU A 210 -3.32 17.35 15.34
CA LEU A 210 -3.86 16.57 16.45
C LEU A 210 -4.29 17.41 17.67
N GLU A 211 -3.57 18.48 17.99
CA GLU A 211 -4.01 19.41 19.03
C GLU A 211 -5.26 20.20 18.63
N ALA A 212 -5.47 20.48 17.34
CA ALA A 212 -6.72 21.07 16.85
C ALA A 212 -7.89 20.08 16.98
N LEU A 213 -7.68 18.77 16.72
CA LEU A 213 -8.68 17.74 16.99
C LEU A 213 -8.98 17.58 18.48
N ARG A 214 -7.94 17.65 19.34
CA ARG A 214 -8.08 17.60 20.80
C ARG A 214 -8.97 18.73 21.32
N HIS A 215 -8.74 19.95 20.83
CA HIS A 215 -9.55 21.12 21.15
C HIS A 215 -10.99 21.01 20.59
N GLN A 216 -11.16 20.61 19.33
CA GLN A 216 -12.49 20.47 18.73
C GLN A 216 -13.36 19.41 19.44
N ARG A 217 -12.74 18.33 19.97
CA ARG A 217 -13.41 17.31 20.78
C ARG A 217 -13.91 17.84 22.13
N GLN A 218 -13.27 18.87 22.70
CA GLN A 218 -13.74 19.54 23.92
C GLN A 218 -14.95 20.44 23.64
N ILE A 219 -14.98 21.09 22.48
CA ILE A 219 -16.12 21.93 22.04
C ILE A 219 -17.35 21.06 21.70
N LEU A 220 -17.13 19.84 21.17
CA LEU A 220 -18.18 18.97 20.66
C LEU A 220 -18.13 17.56 21.29
N PRO A 221 -18.27 17.42 22.62
CA PRO A 221 -18.01 16.16 23.34
C PRO A 221 -18.95 15.01 22.93
N ASN A 222 -20.14 15.34 22.41
CA ASN A 222 -21.16 14.37 21.99
C ASN A 222 -21.07 13.97 20.50
N ILE A 223 -20.17 14.56 19.71
CA ILE A 223 -20.02 14.27 18.28
C ILE A 223 -18.71 13.49 18.07
N PRO A 224 -18.75 12.23 17.61
CA PRO A 224 -17.53 11.49 17.27
C PRO A 224 -16.81 12.14 16.07
N ILE A 225 -15.63 12.69 16.33
CA ILE A 225 -14.75 13.33 15.34
C ILE A 225 -13.83 12.29 14.70
N TRP A 226 -13.68 12.35 13.37
CA TRP A 226 -12.80 11.52 12.56
C TRP A 226 -11.80 12.40 11.80
N LEU A 227 -10.49 12.09 11.86
CA LEU A 227 -9.54 12.66 10.90
C LEU A 227 -9.64 11.88 9.59
N VAL A 228 -10.13 12.50 8.52
CA VAL A 228 -10.00 11.98 7.16
C VAL A 228 -8.58 12.24 6.68
N THR A 229 -7.86 11.16 6.37
CA THR A 229 -6.49 11.20 5.85
C THR A 229 -6.25 10.03 4.91
N GLY A 230 -5.27 10.18 4.01
CA GLY A 230 -4.69 9.08 3.24
C GLY A 230 -3.24 8.75 3.59
N ASP A 231 -2.66 9.38 4.61
CA ASP A 231 -1.40 8.93 5.21
C ASP A 231 -1.69 7.85 6.25
N ALA A 232 -1.06 6.68 6.08
CA ALA A 232 -1.26 5.54 6.97
C ALA A 232 -0.57 5.71 8.34
N ASN A 233 0.59 6.38 8.37
CA ASN A 233 1.31 6.65 9.62
C ASN A 233 0.54 7.67 10.46
N PHE A 234 0.03 8.73 9.81
CA PHE A 234 -0.75 9.74 10.51
C PHE A 234 -2.10 9.18 10.98
N ALA A 235 -2.76 8.34 10.18
CA ALA A 235 -3.94 7.60 10.63
C ALA A 235 -3.66 6.72 11.87
N ILE A 236 -2.53 6.01 11.91
CA ILE A 236 -2.11 5.22 13.08
C ILE A 236 -1.87 6.14 14.29
N GLN A 237 -1.19 7.28 14.12
CA GLN A 237 -0.97 8.22 15.22
C GLN A 237 -2.30 8.79 15.78
N VAL A 238 -3.26 9.12 14.90
CA VAL A 238 -4.60 9.58 15.28
C VAL A 238 -5.32 8.55 16.16
N GLU A 239 -5.26 7.26 15.81
CA GLU A 239 -5.89 6.19 16.58
C GLU A 239 -5.17 5.94 17.92
N LEU A 240 -3.83 5.99 17.92
CA LEU A 240 -3.00 5.85 19.12
C LEU A 240 -3.21 7.00 20.13
N GLU A 241 -3.43 8.23 19.65
CA GLU A 241 -3.81 9.37 20.51
C GLU A 241 -5.31 9.39 20.88
N GLY A 242 -6.04 8.31 20.60
CA GLY A 242 -7.40 8.07 21.07
C GLY A 242 -8.50 8.80 20.29
N PHE A 243 -8.22 9.26 19.07
CA PHE A 243 -9.20 9.78 18.12
C PHE A 243 -9.64 8.69 17.13
N ASN A 244 -10.60 8.99 16.25
CA ASN A 244 -10.98 8.08 15.17
C ASN A 244 -10.23 8.47 13.89
N ALA A 245 -9.58 7.53 13.21
CA ALA A 245 -9.01 7.77 11.88
C ALA A 245 -9.99 7.33 10.77
N GLY A 246 -10.33 8.30 9.92
CA GLY A 246 -11.02 8.10 8.65
C GLY A 246 -10.08 7.74 7.52
N PHE A 247 -9.22 6.73 7.73
CA PHE A 247 -8.21 6.35 6.73
C PHE A 247 -8.86 5.92 5.41
N THR A 248 -8.37 6.51 4.32
CA THR A 248 -8.89 6.36 2.96
C THR A 248 -7.75 6.27 1.96
N ARG A 249 -7.81 5.34 1.01
CA ARG A 249 -6.79 5.20 -0.04
C ARG A 249 -7.38 5.04 -1.43
N GLN A 250 -6.66 5.50 -2.45
CA GLN A 250 -6.97 5.14 -3.83
C GLN A 250 -6.74 3.64 -4.09
N PRO A 251 -7.56 2.98 -4.91
CA PRO A 251 -7.20 1.73 -5.55
C PRO A 251 -5.84 1.82 -6.27
N LYS A 252 -4.96 0.84 -6.04
CA LYS A 252 -3.76 0.65 -6.86
C LYS A 252 -4.20 0.24 -8.27
N ILE A 253 -4.05 1.13 -9.25
CA ILE A 253 -4.27 0.82 -10.67
C ILE A 253 -2.91 0.39 -11.25
N PRO A 254 -2.75 -0.81 -11.84
CA PRO A 254 -1.44 -1.39 -12.18
C PRO A 254 -0.61 -0.54 -13.16
N GLU A 255 0.66 -0.27 -12.86
CA GLU A 255 1.51 0.68 -13.62
C GLU A 255 1.70 0.30 -15.10
N ASP A 256 1.70 -1.01 -15.37
CA ASP A 256 1.71 -1.63 -16.71
C ASP A 256 0.42 -1.38 -17.51
N GLN A 257 -0.68 -1.00 -16.85
CA GLN A 257 -1.97 -0.73 -17.49
C GLN A 257 -1.93 0.57 -18.30
N GLN A 258 -1.37 0.51 -19.52
CA GLN A 258 -1.21 1.65 -20.44
C GLN A 258 -2.52 2.33 -20.83
N SER A 259 -3.68 1.70 -20.61
CA SER A 259 -4.97 2.37 -20.80
C SER A 259 -5.91 2.18 -19.61
N PHE A 260 -6.49 3.28 -19.13
CA PHE A 260 -7.51 3.25 -18.07
C PHE A 260 -8.82 3.83 -18.56
N ILE A 261 -9.90 3.13 -18.20
CA ILE A 261 -11.28 3.50 -18.52
C ILE A 261 -11.82 4.41 -17.44
N ILE A 262 -12.50 5.47 -17.84
CA ILE A 262 -13.30 6.39 -17.04
C ILE A 262 -14.69 6.38 -17.68
N THR A 263 -15.75 6.35 -16.89
CA THR A 263 -17.12 6.42 -17.41
C THR A 263 -17.89 7.47 -16.62
N SER A 264 -18.60 8.35 -17.34
CA SER A 264 -19.80 8.97 -16.81
C SER A 264 -20.97 8.10 -17.26
N PRO A 265 -21.74 7.56 -16.32
CA PRO A 265 -21.95 8.08 -14.97
C PRO A 265 -21.01 7.59 -13.86
N TYR A 266 -20.93 8.40 -12.80
CA TYR A 266 -20.72 7.88 -11.45
C TYR A 266 -22.07 7.76 -10.73
N ILE A 267 -22.22 6.76 -9.85
CA ILE A 267 -23.43 6.63 -9.02
C ILE A 267 -23.33 7.63 -7.87
N GLU A 268 -24.20 8.64 -7.81
CA GLU A 268 -24.24 9.55 -6.67
C GLU A 268 -24.71 8.77 -5.42
N PRO A 269 -23.94 8.69 -4.33
CA PRO A 269 -24.34 7.81 -3.23
C PRO A 269 -25.55 8.32 -2.42
N ARG A 270 -25.87 9.62 -2.47
CA ARG A 270 -26.88 10.33 -1.63
C ARG A 270 -28.34 9.92 -1.86
N SER A 271 -28.54 9.07 -2.86
CA SER A 271 -29.66 9.22 -3.78
C SER A 271 -29.72 8.03 -4.73
N PHE A 272 -28.58 7.70 -5.37
CA PHE A 272 -28.24 6.54 -6.21
C PHE A 272 -28.28 6.69 -7.75
N THR A 273 -28.55 7.82 -8.42
CA THR A 273 -28.60 7.89 -9.92
C THR A 273 -27.18 7.86 -10.47
N PRO A 274 -27.02 7.39 -11.72
CA PRO A 274 -25.96 7.88 -12.58
C PRO A 274 -25.89 9.42 -12.67
N TYR A 275 -25.19 10.10 -11.76
CA TYR A 275 -24.92 11.53 -11.93
C TYR A 275 -23.94 11.68 -13.10
N HIS A 276 -24.43 12.36 -14.13
CA HIS A 276 -23.71 12.50 -15.38
C HIS A 276 -22.82 13.73 -15.35
N LEU A 277 -21.54 13.51 -15.02
CA LEU A 277 -20.53 14.53 -15.21
C LEU A 277 -20.31 14.73 -16.71
N THR A 278 -20.19 15.97 -17.17
CA THR A 278 -19.84 16.30 -18.55
C THR A 278 -18.35 16.03 -18.84
N ILE A 279 -17.95 15.95 -20.12
CA ILE A 279 -16.52 15.91 -20.47
C ILE A 279 -15.85 17.26 -20.18
N GLU A 280 -16.61 18.35 -20.34
CA GLU A 280 -16.23 19.72 -20.07
C GLU A 280 -15.75 19.90 -18.62
N GLU A 281 -16.45 19.31 -17.64
CA GLU A 281 -16.06 19.34 -16.23
C GLU A 281 -14.79 18.52 -15.95
N PHE A 282 -14.64 17.35 -16.58
CA PHE A 282 -13.43 16.54 -16.47
C PHE A 282 -12.20 17.25 -17.07
N LEU A 283 -12.37 17.86 -18.24
CA LEU A 283 -11.34 18.65 -18.91
C LEU A 283 -11.03 19.96 -18.15
N GLU A 284 -12.00 20.56 -17.45
CA GLU A 284 -11.73 21.73 -16.62
C GLU A 284 -10.88 21.37 -15.39
N GLU A 285 -11.19 20.31 -14.62
CA GLU A 285 -10.31 19.86 -13.52
C GLU A 285 -8.91 19.51 -14.03
N CYS A 286 -8.80 18.87 -15.20
CA CYS A 286 -7.51 18.66 -15.86
C CYS A 286 -6.79 19.98 -16.16
N LEU A 287 -7.49 20.99 -16.70
CA LEU A 287 -6.92 22.31 -16.97
C LEU A 287 -6.44 23.01 -15.67
N TRP A 288 -7.08 22.76 -14.52
CA TRP A 288 -6.58 23.23 -13.22
C TRP A 288 -5.31 22.50 -12.74
N ASP A 289 -5.21 21.17 -12.92
CA ASP A 289 -3.99 20.41 -12.59
C ASP A 289 -2.80 20.69 -13.53
N TRP A 290 -3.06 21.13 -14.77
CA TRP A 290 -2.05 21.29 -15.81
C TRP A 290 -1.73 22.75 -16.18
N GLY A 291 -2.63 23.69 -15.90
CA GLY A 291 -2.59 25.10 -16.30
C GLY A 291 -2.86 25.32 -17.79
N ILE A 292 -2.43 24.40 -18.66
CA ILE A 292 -2.69 24.40 -20.11
C ILE A 292 -3.01 22.97 -20.54
N ILE A 293 -4.07 22.76 -21.32
CA ILE A 293 -4.33 21.48 -22.00
C ILE A 293 -4.51 21.65 -23.51
N THR A 294 -4.21 20.59 -24.26
CA THR A 294 -4.36 20.51 -25.72
C THR A 294 -5.17 19.27 -26.10
N LEU A 295 -6.03 19.39 -27.11
CA LEU A 295 -6.76 18.29 -27.73
C LEU A 295 -6.72 18.43 -29.26
N GLN A 296 -6.40 17.34 -29.97
CA GLN A 296 -6.47 17.28 -31.43
C GLN A 296 -7.14 15.97 -31.85
N GLN A 297 -8.24 16.04 -32.59
CA GLN A 297 -8.93 14.84 -33.07
C GLN A 297 -8.08 14.14 -34.13
N GLU A 298 -8.04 12.81 -34.09
CA GLU A 298 -7.34 12.01 -35.09
C GLU A 298 -7.93 12.25 -36.49
N GLY A 299 -7.05 12.32 -37.50
CA GLY A 299 -7.41 12.74 -38.86
C GLY A 299 -7.66 14.25 -39.05
N GLN A 300 -7.78 15.05 -37.99
CA GLN A 300 -7.95 16.50 -38.10
C GLN A 300 -6.63 17.27 -37.88
N ALA A 301 -6.41 18.29 -38.71
CA ALA A 301 -5.28 19.22 -38.56
C ALA A 301 -5.53 20.33 -37.51
N ILE A 302 -6.78 20.55 -37.10
CA ILE A 302 -7.15 21.60 -36.14
C ILE A 302 -6.94 21.08 -34.72
N ARG A 303 -6.10 21.79 -33.96
CA ARG A 303 -5.85 21.52 -32.54
C ARG A 303 -6.48 22.59 -31.67
N GLN A 304 -7.27 22.15 -30.70
CA GLN A 304 -7.85 22.99 -29.66
C GLN A 304 -6.86 23.12 -28.49
N VAL A 305 -6.74 24.32 -27.92
CA VAL A 305 -5.79 24.66 -26.84
C VAL A 305 -6.48 25.60 -25.85
N TRP A 306 -6.41 25.27 -24.56
CA TRP A 306 -6.94 26.11 -23.49
C TRP A 306 -5.84 26.39 -22.47
N ASP A 307 -5.75 27.65 -22.03
CA ASP A 307 -4.78 28.16 -21.05
C ASP A 307 -5.55 28.84 -19.92
N LEU A 308 -5.27 28.46 -18.67
CA LEU A 308 -5.95 28.97 -17.50
C LEU A 308 -5.28 30.27 -17.05
N SER A 309 -5.70 31.36 -17.72
CA SER A 309 -5.15 32.71 -17.58
C SER A 309 -4.81 33.11 -16.14
N ASN A 310 -3.64 33.73 -15.96
CA ASN A 310 -3.12 34.11 -14.64
C ASN A 310 -4.12 34.95 -13.82
N GLU A 311 -4.95 35.79 -14.44
CA GLU A 311 -5.99 36.56 -13.74
C GLU A 311 -7.01 35.65 -13.03
N LYS A 312 -7.43 34.54 -13.64
CA LYS A 312 -8.34 33.57 -12.99
C LYS A 312 -7.65 32.81 -11.88
N MET A 313 -6.39 32.41 -12.06
CA MET A 313 -5.59 31.84 -10.94
C MET A 313 -5.44 32.84 -9.79
N CYS A 314 -5.24 34.12 -10.09
CA CYS A 314 -5.14 35.18 -9.09
C CYS A 314 -6.48 35.46 -8.38
N GLN A 315 -7.61 35.47 -9.08
CA GLN A 315 -8.93 35.63 -8.47
C GLN A 315 -9.21 34.52 -7.44
N TYR A 316 -9.01 33.25 -7.82
CA TYR A 316 -9.17 32.13 -6.88
C TYR A 316 -8.14 32.14 -5.74
N ALA A 317 -6.93 32.63 -5.96
CA ALA A 317 -5.93 32.84 -4.90
C ALA A 317 -6.18 34.09 -4.02
N GLN A 318 -7.07 35.01 -4.43
CA GLN A 318 -7.44 36.21 -3.67
C GLN A 318 -8.72 36.03 -2.85
N LEU A 319 -9.63 35.15 -3.27
CA LEU A 319 -10.83 34.75 -2.52
C LEU A 319 -10.52 34.13 -1.14
N ASP A 320 -9.29 33.66 -0.94
CA ASP A 320 -8.77 33.11 0.32
C ASP A 320 -8.50 34.16 1.42
N MET A 321 -8.35 35.45 1.10
CA MET A 321 -7.98 36.47 2.08
C MET A 321 -9.15 37.28 2.68
N GLN A 322 -10.39 37.09 2.23
CA GLN A 322 -11.52 37.90 2.72
C GLN A 322 -12.55 37.10 3.54
N LYS A 323 -12.44 37.33 4.85
CA LYS A 323 -13.43 37.17 5.94
C LYS A 323 -14.16 35.82 6.06
N VAL A 324 -14.02 35.25 7.25
CA VAL A 324 -15.06 34.44 7.89
C VAL A 324 -16.33 35.29 8.04
N VAL A 325 -17.36 34.95 7.27
CA VAL A 325 -18.77 35.31 7.52
C VAL A 325 -19.58 34.04 7.21
N CYS A 326 -20.57 33.73 8.04
CA CYS A 326 -21.45 32.59 7.85
C CYS A 326 -22.29 32.71 6.57
N LEU A 327 -22.60 31.58 5.93
CA LEU A 327 -23.84 31.40 5.17
C LEU A 327 -24.19 29.91 5.14
N GLU A 328 -25.41 29.60 5.56
CA GLU A 328 -26.05 28.30 5.41
C GLU A 328 -26.69 28.23 4.02
N GLU A 329 -26.81 27.03 3.40
CA GLU A 329 -28.05 26.48 2.84
C GLU A 329 -27.86 25.37 1.77
N LYS A 330 -28.82 24.43 1.79
CA LYS A 330 -29.36 23.60 0.69
C LYS A 330 -28.51 22.50 0.04
N CYS A 331 -29.12 21.31 0.01
CA CYS A 331 -28.74 20.12 -0.74
C CYS A 331 -29.64 19.97 -1.97
N GLU A 332 -29.27 19.12 -2.93
CA GLU A 332 -30.26 18.24 -3.60
C GLU A 332 -29.59 16.95 -4.15
N ARG A 333 -30.39 16.04 -4.72
CA ARG A 333 -30.13 14.59 -4.94
C ARG A 333 -30.51 14.15 -6.36
N ILE A 334 -30.04 12.98 -6.84
CA ILE A 334 -30.79 12.17 -7.84
C ILE A 334 -30.46 10.63 -7.85
N SER A 335 -31.46 9.70 -7.99
CA SER A 335 -31.51 8.18 -7.73
C SER A 335 -31.76 7.07 -8.88
N ILE A 336 -30.98 5.94 -9.08
CA ILE A 336 -31.18 4.66 -9.94
C ILE A 336 -29.82 3.88 -10.29
N LEU A 337 -29.51 2.55 -10.39
CA LEU A 337 -30.06 1.16 -10.18
C LEU A 337 -28.96 0.02 -9.94
N LYS A 338 -28.88 -1.13 -10.69
CA LYS A 338 -28.23 -2.48 -10.38
C LYS A 338 -27.87 -3.30 -11.69
N LYS A 339 -27.35 -4.57 -11.88
CA LYS A 339 -26.99 -5.82 -11.09
C LYS A 339 -26.21 -6.92 -11.96
N ASN A 340 -25.65 -8.01 -11.36
CA ASN A 340 -25.36 -9.43 -11.87
C ASN A 340 -23.93 -9.92 -12.35
N ASN A 341 -23.60 -11.23 -12.12
CA ASN A 341 -22.33 -12.00 -12.40
C ASN A 341 -22.55 -13.53 -12.68
N PRO A 342 -21.61 -14.27 -13.34
CA PRO A 342 -21.45 -15.76 -13.32
C PRO A 342 -20.01 -16.28 -12.96
N VAL A 343 -19.77 -17.62 -12.94
CA VAL A 343 -18.55 -18.33 -12.41
C VAL A 343 -18.17 -19.60 -13.22
N PHE A 344 -16.90 -20.02 -13.28
CA PHE A 344 -16.40 -21.28 -13.93
C PHE A 344 -15.13 -21.92 -13.26
N SER A 345 -14.72 -23.14 -13.70
CA SER A 345 -13.70 -24.05 -13.10
C SER A 345 -12.63 -24.61 -14.09
N LEU A 346 -11.72 -25.51 -13.65
CA LEU A 346 -10.40 -25.81 -14.26
C LEU A 346 -10.03 -27.33 -14.37
N GLU A 347 -9.06 -27.67 -15.23
CA GLU A 347 -8.33 -28.97 -15.32
C GLU A 347 -6.79 -28.79 -15.48
N ASN A 348 -6.00 -29.88 -15.60
CA ASN A 348 -4.55 -29.94 -15.25
C ASN A 348 -3.55 -30.34 -16.38
N ALA A 349 -2.26 -30.01 -16.17
CA ALA A 349 -1.11 -30.63 -16.87
C ALA A 349 0.12 -30.79 -15.93
N THR A 350 1.10 -31.64 -16.30
CA THR A 350 2.22 -32.08 -15.43
C THR A 350 3.62 -31.72 -15.97
N ASN A 351 4.53 -31.25 -15.10
CA ASN A 351 5.95 -30.94 -15.43
C ASN A 351 6.93 -31.52 -14.38
N THR A 352 8.17 -31.81 -14.77
CA THR A 352 9.16 -32.52 -13.92
C THR A 352 10.16 -31.62 -13.20
N VAL A 353 10.54 -31.98 -11.97
CA VAL A 353 11.36 -31.15 -11.06
C VAL A 353 12.88 -31.30 -11.33
N PRO A 354 13.64 -30.21 -11.52
CA PRO A 354 15.11 -30.25 -11.57
C PRO A 354 15.76 -30.78 -10.27
N LYS A 355 16.91 -31.47 -10.38
CA LYS A 355 17.63 -32.03 -9.21
C LYS A 355 18.15 -30.98 -8.23
N ARG A 356 18.52 -29.81 -8.73
CA ARG A 356 19.02 -28.67 -7.95
C ARG A 356 17.87 -27.68 -7.73
N ALA A 357 17.71 -27.19 -6.52
CA ALA A 357 16.77 -26.12 -6.24
C ALA A 357 17.34 -24.75 -6.68
N PRO A 358 16.53 -23.87 -7.28
CA PRO A 358 16.80 -22.43 -7.28
C PRO A 358 16.77 -21.88 -5.84
N SER A 359 17.28 -20.67 -5.59
CA SER A 359 17.15 -20.05 -4.25
C SER A 359 15.69 -19.66 -3.97
N PRO A 360 15.29 -19.47 -2.70
CA PRO A 360 13.96 -18.98 -2.35
C PRO A 360 13.64 -17.64 -3.02
N SER A 361 14.64 -16.75 -3.09
CA SER A 361 14.57 -15.46 -3.80
C SER A 361 14.31 -15.66 -5.29
N ASP A 362 15.07 -16.52 -5.99
CA ASP A 362 14.89 -16.81 -7.41
C ASP A 362 13.47 -17.30 -7.73
N ILE A 363 12.87 -18.11 -6.83
CA ILE A 363 11.50 -18.61 -7.01
C ILE A 363 10.50 -17.45 -6.97
N LEU A 364 10.58 -16.57 -5.97
CA LEU A 364 9.63 -15.46 -5.88
C LEU A 364 9.88 -14.36 -6.91
N GLU A 365 11.12 -14.07 -7.26
CA GLU A 365 11.45 -13.13 -8.34
C GLU A 365 11.04 -13.68 -9.71
N GLY A 366 11.23 -14.98 -9.95
CA GLY A 366 10.72 -15.66 -11.15
C GLY A 366 9.19 -15.68 -11.21
N LEU A 367 8.51 -15.93 -10.10
CA LEU A 367 7.05 -15.90 -10.01
C LEU A 367 6.50 -14.48 -10.20
N LYS A 368 7.15 -13.47 -9.60
CA LYS A 368 6.83 -12.05 -9.77
C LYS A 368 7.02 -11.62 -11.23
N SER A 369 8.08 -12.07 -11.89
CA SER A 369 8.32 -11.84 -13.32
C SER A 369 7.17 -12.41 -14.17
N ALA A 370 6.69 -13.62 -13.83
CA ALA A 370 5.56 -14.27 -14.51
C ALA A 370 4.19 -13.61 -14.22
N VAL A 371 4.07 -12.71 -13.25
CA VAL A 371 2.90 -11.81 -13.14
C VAL A 371 2.92 -10.76 -14.25
N THR A 372 4.10 -10.21 -14.54
CA THR A 372 4.23 -8.90 -15.21
C THR A 372 4.23 -8.91 -16.74
N GLN A 373 4.53 -10.04 -17.39
CA GLN A 373 4.55 -10.15 -18.86
C GLN A 373 4.22 -11.57 -19.35
N PRO A 374 3.71 -11.75 -20.59
CA PRO A 374 3.76 -13.03 -21.29
C PRO A 374 5.21 -13.33 -21.71
N ILE A 375 5.92 -14.13 -20.91
CA ILE A 375 7.39 -14.27 -20.97
C ILE A 375 7.84 -15.06 -22.21
N ASN A 376 8.56 -14.43 -23.15
CA ASN A 376 9.45 -15.15 -24.07
C ASN A 376 10.63 -15.78 -23.29
N ARG A 377 11.13 -16.94 -23.73
CA ARG A 377 12.05 -17.86 -23.03
C ARG A 377 13.28 -17.29 -22.27
N GLU A 378 13.67 -16.04 -22.48
CA GLU A 378 15.00 -15.52 -22.12
C GLU A 378 15.11 -14.90 -20.71
N SER A 379 14.01 -14.51 -20.06
CA SER A 379 14.07 -13.82 -18.74
C SER A 379 14.07 -14.75 -17.52
N LEU A 380 13.65 -16.01 -17.68
CA LEU A 380 13.56 -17.01 -16.61
C LEU A 380 14.64 -18.08 -16.79
N SER A 381 15.40 -18.38 -15.73
CA SER A 381 16.29 -19.54 -15.77
C SER A 381 15.47 -20.83 -15.99
N SER A 382 15.99 -21.76 -16.78
CA SER A 382 15.35 -23.06 -17.02
C SER A 382 15.15 -23.87 -15.73
N GLN A 383 16.01 -23.66 -14.74
CA GLN A 383 15.91 -24.29 -13.43
C GLN A 383 14.78 -23.68 -12.58
N THR A 384 14.61 -22.34 -12.61
CA THR A 384 13.56 -21.62 -11.88
C THR A 384 12.18 -21.87 -12.47
N SER A 385 12.06 -21.79 -13.81
CA SER A 385 10.81 -21.98 -14.52
C SER A 385 10.24 -23.39 -14.36
N SER A 386 11.05 -24.44 -14.51
CA SER A 386 10.58 -25.82 -14.25
C SER A 386 10.17 -26.06 -12.79
N TYR A 387 10.79 -25.36 -11.82
CA TYR A 387 10.35 -25.39 -10.42
C TYR A 387 8.96 -24.77 -10.25
N LEU A 388 8.75 -23.57 -10.78
CA LEU A 388 7.46 -22.86 -10.72
C LEU A 388 6.33 -23.62 -11.44
N GLN A 389 6.67 -24.38 -12.49
CA GLN A 389 5.73 -25.25 -13.19
C GLN A 389 5.36 -26.49 -12.38
N ALA A 390 6.32 -27.16 -11.75
CA ALA A 390 6.03 -28.32 -10.91
C ALA A 390 5.26 -27.94 -9.63
N LEU A 391 5.39 -26.69 -9.16
CA LEU A 391 4.57 -26.12 -8.09
C LEU A 391 3.14 -25.75 -8.52
N GLN A 392 2.81 -25.86 -9.81
CA GLN A 392 1.55 -25.36 -10.40
C GLN A 392 1.32 -23.87 -10.10
N TRP A 393 2.41 -23.09 -10.03
CA TRP A 393 2.37 -21.64 -9.85
C TRP A 393 2.43 -20.90 -11.19
N ILE A 394 3.08 -21.48 -12.19
CA ILE A 394 3.01 -21.07 -13.60
C ILE A 394 2.77 -22.28 -14.50
N GLU A 395 2.32 -22.05 -15.74
CA GLU A 395 2.23 -23.07 -16.80
C GLU A 395 3.00 -22.62 -18.05
N LYS A 396 3.22 -23.54 -19.01
CA LYS A 396 3.71 -23.18 -20.35
C LYS A 396 2.53 -23.18 -21.32
N ILE A 397 2.33 -22.07 -22.02
CA ILE A 397 1.42 -21.98 -23.15
C ILE A 397 2.26 -21.66 -24.38
N ASN A 398 2.31 -22.59 -25.35
CA ASN A 398 3.21 -22.54 -26.50
C ASN A 398 4.68 -22.36 -26.08
N ASP A 399 5.26 -21.18 -26.30
CA ASP A 399 6.63 -20.84 -25.89
C ASP A 399 6.73 -19.74 -24.81
N GLN A 400 5.60 -19.42 -24.17
CA GLN A 400 5.51 -18.44 -23.11
C GLN A 400 5.08 -19.07 -21.77
N PHE A 401 5.45 -18.41 -20.68
CA PHE A 401 5.00 -18.78 -19.34
C PHE A 401 3.83 -17.89 -18.90
N ALA A 402 2.77 -18.51 -18.37
CA ALA A 402 1.60 -17.82 -17.83
C ALA A 402 1.45 -18.15 -16.33
N ILE A 403 1.10 -17.16 -15.51
CA ILE A 403 0.90 -17.38 -14.06
C ILE A 403 -0.47 -18.00 -13.76
N LEU A 404 -0.47 -19.13 -13.05
CA LEU A 404 -1.68 -19.83 -12.62
C LEU A 404 -2.32 -19.13 -11.42
N PRO A 405 -3.64 -19.29 -11.17
CA PRO A 405 -4.32 -18.66 -10.04
C PRO A 405 -3.69 -18.94 -8.67
N ARG A 406 -3.12 -20.14 -8.48
CA ARG A 406 -2.40 -20.49 -7.25
C ARG A 406 -1.12 -19.66 -7.08
N GLY A 407 -0.29 -19.60 -8.11
CA GLY A 407 0.94 -18.79 -8.10
C GLY A 407 0.64 -17.31 -7.90
N ARG A 408 -0.40 -16.79 -8.56
CA ARG A 408 -0.87 -15.41 -8.38
C ARG A 408 -1.25 -15.13 -6.92
N LYS A 409 -2.07 -15.97 -6.29
CA LYS A 409 -2.42 -15.83 -4.86
C LYS A 409 -1.17 -15.82 -3.96
N ILE A 410 -0.22 -16.72 -4.20
CA ILE A 410 1.02 -16.82 -3.40
C ILE A 410 1.84 -15.52 -3.50
N ILE A 411 2.12 -15.01 -4.70
CA ILE A 411 2.96 -13.82 -4.87
C ILE A 411 2.25 -12.51 -4.51
N GLU A 412 0.94 -12.40 -4.73
CA GLU A 412 0.13 -11.27 -4.27
C GLU A 412 0.10 -11.19 -2.75
N THR A 413 -0.06 -12.33 -2.06
CA THR A 413 -0.06 -12.37 -0.60
C THR A 413 1.33 -12.03 -0.03
N TRP A 414 2.42 -12.57 -0.61
CA TRP A 414 3.78 -12.20 -0.23
C TRP A 414 4.08 -10.71 -0.42
N SER A 415 3.68 -10.15 -1.56
CA SER A 415 3.97 -8.76 -1.93
C SER A 415 3.21 -7.72 -1.12
N ASN A 416 2.17 -8.14 -0.38
CA ASN A 416 1.44 -7.30 0.58
C ASN A 416 1.71 -7.69 2.04
N LEU A 417 2.64 -8.62 2.28
CA LEU A 417 3.04 -9.05 3.62
C LEU A 417 4.10 -8.10 4.17
N GLU A 418 3.93 -7.70 5.42
CA GLU A 418 4.92 -6.88 6.14
C GLU A 418 5.57 -7.73 7.25
N PRO A 419 6.89 -7.57 7.51
CA PRO A 419 7.62 -8.44 8.44
C PRO A 419 7.11 -8.42 9.90
N ILE A 420 6.29 -7.41 10.24
CA ILE A 420 5.63 -7.22 11.55
C ILE A 420 4.40 -8.11 11.77
N HIS A 421 3.78 -8.64 10.71
CA HIS A 421 2.54 -9.41 10.82
C HIS A 421 2.84 -10.91 11.04
N VAL A 422 3.21 -11.27 12.27
CA VAL A 422 3.65 -12.65 12.64
C VAL A 422 2.65 -13.72 12.19
N ASN A 423 1.35 -13.53 12.48
CA ASN A 423 0.25 -14.38 12.04
C ASN A 423 0.23 -14.57 10.51
N ALA A 424 0.10 -13.47 9.76
CA ALA A 424 0.02 -13.52 8.30
C ALA A 424 1.26 -14.13 7.64
N TRP A 425 2.46 -13.93 8.24
CA TRP A 425 3.70 -14.54 7.77
C TRP A 425 3.73 -16.05 7.98
N TYR A 426 3.28 -16.53 9.15
CA TYR A 426 3.08 -17.95 9.39
C TYR A 426 2.06 -18.54 8.41
N ASP A 427 0.87 -17.93 8.28
CA ASP A 427 -0.19 -18.39 7.37
C ASP A 427 0.29 -18.50 5.92
N TRP A 428 1.02 -17.50 5.43
CA TRP A 428 1.58 -17.52 4.08
C TRP A 428 2.64 -18.61 3.92
N ILE A 429 3.54 -18.78 4.90
CA ILE A 429 4.54 -19.87 4.84
C ILE A 429 3.83 -21.21 4.84
N GLN A 430 2.80 -21.43 5.67
CA GLN A 430 2.06 -22.69 5.67
C GLN A 430 1.32 -22.94 4.34
N GLU A 431 0.76 -21.91 3.71
CA GLU A 431 0.18 -22.05 2.37
C GLU A 431 1.22 -22.36 1.29
N ALA A 432 2.37 -21.69 1.26
CA ALA A 432 3.43 -21.96 0.29
C ALA A 432 4.08 -23.34 0.51
N ARG A 433 4.31 -23.72 1.78
CA ARG A 433 4.87 -25.00 2.23
C ARG A 433 4.05 -26.19 1.72
N LYS A 434 2.71 -26.09 1.69
CA LYS A 434 1.82 -27.12 1.12
C LYS A 434 2.05 -27.39 -0.37
N ASP A 435 2.57 -26.42 -1.12
CA ASP A 435 2.91 -26.59 -2.54
C ASP A 435 4.35 -27.11 -2.70
N ILE A 436 5.31 -26.53 -1.95
CA ILE A 436 6.72 -26.98 -1.93
C ILE A 436 6.83 -28.46 -1.52
N ASN A 437 6.00 -28.93 -0.58
CA ASN A 437 6.01 -30.33 -0.13
C ASN A 437 5.35 -31.32 -1.10
N ARG A 438 4.88 -30.89 -2.29
CA ARG A 438 4.48 -31.80 -3.38
C ARG A 438 5.66 -32.19 -4.28
N LEU A 439 6.81 -31.53 -4.16
CA LEU A 439 7.97 -31.81 -4.99
C LEU A 439 8.70 -33.07 -4.49
N ASP A 440 8.90 -34.07 -5.36
CA ASP A 440 9.55 -35.35 -5.02
C ASP A 440 10.85 -35.22 -4.21
N LYS A 441 11.66 -34.18 -4.50
CA LYS A 441 12.95 -33.95 -3.83
C LYS A 441 12.82 -33.36 -2.43
N GLN A 442 11.72 -32.66 -2.15
CA GLN A 442 11.37 -32.16 -0.83
C GLN A 442 10.75 -33.29 0.02
N ILE A 443 9.88 -34.11 -0.58
CA ILE A 443 9.35 -35.34 0.03
C ILE A 443 10.49 -36.31 0.39
N LEU A 444 11.42 -36.57 -0.54
CA LEU A 444 12.56 -37.46 -0.31
C LEU A 444 13.50 -36.91 0.79
N LEU A 445 13.73 -35.60 0.84
CA LEU A 445 14.47 -34.92 1.91
C LEU A 445 13.80 -35.12 3.28
N GLN A 446 12.49 -34.86 3.38
CA GLN A 446 11.74 -35.07 4.63
C GLN A 446 11.64 -36.55 5.02
N ASN A 447 11.62 -37.49 4.09
CA ASN A 447 11.53 -38.93 4.40
C ASN A 447 12.89 -39.57 4.74
N THR A 448 13.99 -38.95 4.34
CA THR A 448 15.35 -39.40 4.72
C THR A 448 15.73 -38.96 6.13
N LEU A 449 15.23 -37.80 6.57
CA LEU A 449 15.49 -37.26 7.91
C LEU A 449 14.54 -37.86 8.96
N VAL A 450 15.09 -38.21 10.12
CA VAL A 450 14.32 -38.60 11.30
C VAL A 450 14.03 -37.36 12.16
N ILE A 451 12.85 -37.31 12.79
CA ILE A 451 12.47 -36.24 13.71
C ILE A 451 13.46 -36.21 14.89
N CYS A 452 13.82 -35.01 15.37
CA CYS A 452 14.82 -34.75 16.41
C CYS A 452 16.29 -35.12 16.07
N GLN A 453 16.57 -35.75 14.92
CA GLN A 453 17.93 -36.13 14.54
C GLN A 453 18.51 -35.20 13.47
N SER A 454 19.76 -34.75 13.71
CA SER A 454 20.48 -33.83 12.83
C SER A 454 21.38 -34.61 11.88
N GLU A 455 21.17 -34.52 10.55
CA GLU A 455 22.15 -35.06 9.59
C GLU A 455 23.11 -33.96 9.09
N PRO A 456 24.43 -34.22 9.06
CA PRO A 456 25.37 -33.39 8.31
C PRO A 456 25.05 -33.44 6.80
N ASP A 457 25.11 -32.30 6.11
CA ASP A 457 24.77 -32.20 4.68
C ASP A 457 25.47 -33.27 3.80
N ASP A 458 26.72 -33.62 4.15
CA ASP A 458 27.57 -34.58 3.43
C ASP A 458 27.16 -36.06 3.63
N SER A 459 26.48 -36.39 4.74
CA SER A 459 25.84 -37.70 4.97
C SER A 459 24.51 -37.76 4.22
N LEU A 460 23.71 -36.72 4.41
CA LEU A 460 22.40 -36.55 3.81
C LEU A 460 22.47 -36.64 2.27
N ALA A 461 23.48 -36.02 1.65
CA ALA A 461 23.69 -36.10 0.21
C ALA A 461 23.88 -37.54 -0.31
N LYS A 462 24.63 -38.37 0.44
CA LYS A 462 24.83 -39.79 0.10
C LYS A 462 23.53 -40.58 0.20
N LYS A 463 22.72 -40.35 1.25
CA LYS A 463 21.41 -41.00 1.42
C LYS A 463 20.40 -40.59 0.34
N LEU A 464 20.41 -39.32 -0.08
CA LEU A 464 19.50 -38.80 -1.10
C LEU A 464 19.88 -39.17 -2.54
N GLY A 465 21.08 -39.74 -2.77
CA GLY A 465 21.61 -39.98 -4.12
C GLY A 465 21.85 -38.68 -4.92
N LEU A 466 22.18 -37.59 -4.22
CA LEU A 466 22.38 -36.25 -4.78
C LEU A 466 23.81 -35.77 -4.57
N SER A 467 24.25 -34.76 -5.34
CA SER A 467 25.49 -34.07 -4.99
C SER A 467 25.31 -33.26 -3.71
N LEU A 468 26.41 -32.96 -3.02
CA LEU A 468 26.42 -32.07 -1.86
C LEU A 468 25.87 -30.67 -2.20
N ARG A 469 26.14 -30.18 -3.42
CA ARG A 469 25.64 -28.88 -3.91
C ARG A 469 24.13 -28.89 -4.08
N ASP A 470 23.58 -29.96 -4.65
CA ASP A 470 22.14 -30.11 -4.86
C ASP A 470 21.42 -30.29 -3.52
N THR A 471 21.95 -31.14 -2.64
CA THR A 471 21.44 -31.37 -1.28
C THR A 471 21.37 -30.08 -0.47
N ARG A 472 22.44 -29.27 -0.49
CA ARG A 472 22.46 -27.96 0.15
C ARG A 472 21.41 -27.01 -0.46
N SER A 473 21.20 -27.03 -1.77
CA SER A 473 20.13 -26.23 -2.39
C SER A 473 18.72 -26.67 -1.97
N GLN A 474 18.44 -27.97 -1.95
CA GLN A 474 17.14 -28.49 -1.50
C GLN A 474 16.89 -28.17 -0.03
N SER A 475 17.91 -28.25 0.83
CA SER A 475 17.81 -27.97 2.27
C SER A 475 17.69 -26.48 2.58
N ILE A 476 18.29 -25.59 1.77
CA ILE A 476 18.07 -24.14 1.87
C ILE A 476 16.62 -23.79 1.50
N LEU A 477 16.11 -24.34 0.39
CA LEU A 477 14.72 -24.16 -0.01
C LEU A 477 13.74 -24.69 1.06
N ALA A 478 13.98 -25.91 1.55
CA ALA A 478 13.19 -26.53 2.60
C ALA A 478 13.17 -25.70 3.89
N ASN A 479 14.30 -25.12 4.28
CA ASN A 479 14.42 -24.28 5.48
C ASN A 479 13.65 -22.96 5.33
N ALA A 480 13.75 -22.30 4.18
CA ALA A 480 13.03 -21.05 3.89
C ALA A 480 11.50 -21.20 3.98
N PHE A 481 10.96 -22.37 3.61
CA PHE A 481 9.53 -22.71 3.68
C PHE A 481 9.16 -23.61 4.87
N GLY A 482 10.00 -23.69 5.91
CA GLY A 482 9.68 -24.37 7.18
C GLY A 482 9.46 -25.90 7.09
N LEU A 483 9.98 -26.57 6.06
CA LEU A 483 9.95 -28.03 5.93
C LEU A 483 11.06 -28.73 6.75
N VAL A 484 12.15 -28.02 7.02
CA VAL A 484 13.30 -28.44 7.85
C VAL A 484 13.83 -27.24 8.63
N VAL A 485 14.72 -27.47 9.58
CA VAL A 485 15.65 -26.42 10.07
C VAL A 485 17.06 -26.80 9.64
N ARG A 486 17.82 -25.83 9.12
CA ARG A 486 19.23 -25.99 8.77
C ARG A 486 20.10 -25.01 9.54
N LEU A 487 20.93 -25.53 10.44
CA LEU A 487 21.78 -24.76 11.36
C LEU A 487 23.19 -25.39 11.42
N LYS A 488 24.23 -24.55 11.37
CA LYS A 488 25.66 -24.96 11.47
C LYS A 488 26.04 -26.20 10.64
N GLY A 489 25.55 -26.29 9.39
CA GLY A 489 25.88 -27.37 8.44
C GLY A 489 25.14 -28.70 8.64
N LYS A 490 24.15 -28.72 9.53
CA LYS A 490 23.26 -29.84 9.82
C LYS A 490 21.83 -29.50 9.44
N THR A 491 21.04 -30.51 9.08
CA THR A 491 19.61 -30.38 8.75
C THR A 491 18.76 -31.30 9.64
N TRP A 492 17.64 -30.79 10.17
CA TRP A 492 16.67 -31.46 11.03
C TRP A 492 15.29 -31.50 10.38
N LYS A 493 14.56 -32.62 10.52
CA LYS A 493 13.13 -32.67 10.16
C LYS A 493 12.29 -31.89 11.17
N VAL A 494 11.42 -31.03 10.67
CA VAL A 494 10.46 -30.25 11.46
C VAL A 494 9.16 -31.02 11.67
N GLU A 495 8.57 -30.95 12.86
CA GLU A 495 7.18 -31.35 13.08
C GLU A 495 6.21 -30.24 12.67
N ASP A 496 5.08 -30.63 12.08
CA ASP A 496 3.99 -29.68 11.85
C ASP A 496 3.16 -29.51 13.13
N LYS A 497 2.97 -28.27 13.56
CA LYS A 497 2.28 -27.89 14.81
C LYS A 497 1.43 -26.65 14.60
N GLN A 498 0.24 -26.65 15.19
CA GLN A 498 -0.61 -25.47 15.28
C GLN A 498 -0.01 -24.44 16.25
N PRO A 499 -0.36 -23.14 16.13
CA PRO A 499 0.18 -22.09 16.99
C PRO A 499 0.10 -22.39 18.49
N GLN A 500 -1.02 -22.95 18.96
CA GLN A 500 -1.23 -23.28 20.38
C GLN A 500 -0.38 -24.47 20.85
N GLU A 501 -0.13 -25.45 19.98
CA GLU A 501 0.75 -26.59 20.27
C GLU A 501 2.21 -26.14 20.32
N ALA A 502 2.61 -25.28 19.38
CA ALA A 502 3.93 -24.66 19.37
C ALA A 502 4.16 -23.79 20.62
N ALA A 503 3.16 -23.01 21.02
CA ALA A 503 3.16 -22.23 22.26
C ALA A 503 3.34 -23.13 23.49
N GLN A 504 2.59 -24.25 23.58
CA GLN A 504 2.71 -25.19 24.70
C GLN A 504 4.12 -25.82 24.78
N LEU A 505 4.66 -26.28 23.64
CA LEU A 505 6.03 -26.85 23.57
C LEU A 505 7.12 -25.83 23.96
N ILE A 506 6.96 -24.56 23.57
CA ILE A 506 7.87 -23.47 23.98
C ILE A 506 7.77 -23.21 25.48
N PHE A 507 6.57 -23.20 26.04
CA PHE A 507 6.32 -22.99 27.47
C PHE A 507 6.93 -24.13 28.31
N GLU A 508 6.75 -25.38 27.88
CA GLU A 508 7.33 -26.58 28.52
C GLU A 508 8.87 -26.59 28.44
N ALA A 509 9.44 -26.35 27.26
CA ALA A 509 10.89 -26.27 27.08
C ALA A 509 11.52 -25.12 27.90
N THR A 510 10.84 -23.97 27.97
CA THR A 510 11.26 -22.85 28.84
C THR A 510 11.18 -23.24 30.31
N SER A 511 10.14 -23.97 30.72
CA SER A 511 9.95 -24.42 32.11
C SER A 511 11.04 -25.40 32.55
N HIS A 512 11.42 -26.35 31.67
CA HIS A 512 12.52 -27.26 31.92
C HIS A 512 13.86 -26.51 32.03
N LEU A 513 14.17 -25.65 31.05
CA LEU A 513 15.42 -24.87 31.06
C LEU A 513 15.49 -23.87 32.23
N LYS A 514 14.35 -23.45 32.79
CA LYS A 514 14.27 -22.66 34.02
C LYS A 514 14.56 -23.48 35.28
N ALA A 515 14.17 -24.75 35.33
CA ALA A 515 14.49 -25.63 36.48
C ALA A 515 16.00 -25.86 36.63
N ASP A 516 16.74 -25.86 35.52
CA ASP A 516 18.20 -25.99 35.48
C ASP A 516 18.97 -24.67 35.79
N ASN A 517 18.28 -23.56 36.11
CA ASN A 517 18.88 -22.23 36.28
C ASN A 517 18.35 -21.45 37.50
N ILE A 518 19.19 -20.59 38.08
CA ILE A 518 18.82 -19.72 39.23
C ILE A 518 18.01 -18.48 38.77
N SER A 519 18.11 -18.12 37.48
CA SER A 519 17.40 -16.99 36.88
C SER A 519 15.95 -17.34 36.53
N SER A 520 15.03 -16.39 36.73
CA SER A 520 13.65 -16.51 36.23
C SER A 520 13.53 -16.34 34.71
N ALA A 521 14.58 -15.86 34.05
CA ALA A 521 14.66 -15.57 32.62
C ALA A 521 15.53 -16.60 31.87
N VAL A 522 15.02 -17.12 30.75
CA VAL A 522 15.66 -18.12 29.89
C VAL A 522 15.90 -17.52 28.50
N ARG A 523 17.11 -17.64 27.94
CA ARG A 523 17.41 -17.14 26.59
C ARG A 523 16.63 -17.90 25.51
N VAL A 524 16.10 -17.18 24.52
CA VAL A 524 15.21 -17.78 23.50
C VAL A 524 15.97 -18.67 22.52
N ASP A 525 17.24 -18.38 22.24
CA ASP A 525 18.11 -19.24 21.43
C ASP A 525 18.37 -20.62 22.08
N LYS A 526 18.44 -20.68 23.41
CA LYS A 526 18.49 -21.94 24.17
C LYS A 526 17.18 -22.72 24.06
N VAL A 527 16.02 -22.06 24.15
CA VAL A 527 14.71 -22.72 23.98
C VAL A 527 14.57 -23.29 22.56
N PHE A 528 14.93 -22.51 21.54
CA PHE A 528 14.91 -22.98 20.14
C PHE A 528 15.85 -24.16 19.92
N THR A 529 17.11 -24.08 20.37
CA THR A 529 18.09 -25.16 20.16
C THR A 529 17.83 -26.42 21.00
N TYR A 530 17.17 -26.31 22.16
CA TYR A 530 16.63 -27.45 22.91
C TYR A 530 15.48 -28.12 22.13
N LEU A 531 14.56 -27.35 21.54
CA LEU A 531 13.48 -27.92 20.72
C LEU A 531 14.04 -28.66 19.49
N LEU A 532 15.15 -28.23 18.89
CA LEU A 532 15.81 -28.98 17.81
C LEU A 532 16.31 -30.38 18.23
N THR A 533 16.42 -30.72 19.52
CA THR A 533 16.77 -32.07 19.98
C THR A 533 15.58 -32.87 20.53
N THR A 534 14.40 -32.27 20.67
CA THR A 534 13.24 -32.85 21.37
C THR A 534 11.94 -32.84 20.56
N THR A 535 11.59 -31.70 19.93
CA THR A 535 10.48 -31.54 18.98
C THR A 535 10.81 -30.37 18.03
N PRO A 536 11.50 -30.58 16.90
CA PRO A 536 12.02 -29.47 16.08
C PRO A 536 10.89 -28.66 15.43
N LEU A 537 10.78 -27.39 15.82
CA LEU A 537 9.88 -26.42 15.19
C LEU A 537 10.62 -25.64 14.11
N SER A 538 9.93 -25.31 13.00
CA SER A 538 10.47 -24.31 12.05
C SER A 538 10.56 -22.94 12.72
N VAL A 539 11.43 -22.04 12.24
CA VAL A 539 11.48 -20.66 12.78
C VAL A 539 10.10 -19.96 12.67
N PRO A 540 9.33 -20.08 11.56
CA PRO A 540 7.94 -19.61 11.51
C PRO A 540 7.03 -20.20 12.60
N THR A 541 7.06 -21.52 12.79
CA THR A 541 6.26 -22.22 13.83
C THR A 541 6.65 -21.78 15.24
N PHE A 542 7.95 -21.65 15.50
CA PHE A 542 8.48 -21.20 16.78
C PHE A 542 8.13 -19.73 17.05
N ARG A 543 8.24 -18.86 16.04
CA ARG A 543 7.90 -17.43 16.11
C ARG A 543 6.43 -17.22 16.45
N ILE A 544 5.51 -17.95 15.81
CA ILE A 544 4.07 -17.81 16.14
C ILE A 544 3.73 -18.40 17.50
N GLY A 545 4.32 -19.54 17.89
CA GLY A 545 4.11 -20.10 19.23
C GLY A 545 4.61 -19.16 20.34
N LEU A 546 5.73 -18.47 20.12
CA LEU A 546 6.23 -17.43 21.02
C LEU A 546 5.28 -16.22 21.09
N TYR A 547 4.75 -15.80 19.95
CA TYR A 547 3.77 -14.70 19.86
C TYR A 547 2.45 -15.02 20.56
N GLU A 548 1.92 -16.24 20.42
CA GLU A 548 0.73 -16.71 21.15
C GLU A 548 0.96 -16.68 22.67
N LEU A 549 2.13 -17.08 23.17
CA LEU A 549 2.45 -16.99 24.60
C LEU A 549 2.52 -15.54 25.10
N PHE A 550 3.07 -14.63 24.30
CA PHE A 550 3.22 -13.22 24.62
C PHE A 550 1.86 -12.50 24.62
N ASP A 551 1.06 -12.66 23.56
CA ASP A 551 -0.27 -12.06 23.43
C ASP A 551 -1.23 -12.59 24.51
N SER A 552 -1.19 -13.90 24.81
CA SER A 552 -1.92 -14.48 25.94
C SER A 552 -1.32 -14.16 27.33
N ASN A 553 -0.29 -13.31 27.41
CA ASN A 553 0.36 -12.85 28.64
C ASN A 553 0.91 -13.99 29.53
N LYS A 554 1.16 -15.19 28.95
CA LYS A 554 1.78 -16.35 29.61
C LYS A 554 3.29 -16.24 29.77
N ILE A 555 3.90 -15.31 29.03
CA ILE A 555 5.31 -14.95 29.16
C ILE A 555 5.46 -13.43 29.13
N ARG A 556 6.59 -12.94 29.63
CA ARG A 556 7.13 -11.63 29.31
C ARG A 556 8.42 -11.81 28.51
N LEU A 557 8.65 -10.91 27.56
CA LEU A 557 9.92 -10.82 26.84
C LEU A 557 10.82 -9.76 27.48
N GLY A 558 12.12 -9.82 27.16
CA GLY A 558 13.08 -8.82 27.61
C GLY A 558 14.50 -9.05 27.08
N GLY A 559 15.38 -8.15 27.53
CA GLY A 559 16.76 -8.00 27.08
C GLY A 559 17.03 -6.53 26.77
N THR A 560 18.06 -5.92 27.36
CA THR A 560 18.26 -4.46 27.28
C THR A 560 19.35 -4.06 26.29
N ILE A 561 20.37 -4.90 26.10
CA ILE A 561 21.45 -4.75 25.12
C ILE A 561 21.80 -6.18 24.66
N PRO A 562 22.05 -6.45 23.37
CA PRO A 562 22.53 -7.75 22.92
C PRO A 562 23.92 -8.04 23.52
N ASP A 563 23.98 -8.92 24.53
CA ASP A 563 25.22 -9.55 24.96
C ASP A 563 25.89 -10.21 23.76
N SER A 564 27.17 -9.88 23.53
CA SER A 564 27.98 -10.44 22.44
C SER A 564 28.36 -11.90 22.73
N ALA A 565 27.38 -12.79 22.66
CA ALA A 565 27.54 -14.21 22.92
C ALA A 565 28.55 -14.83 21.95
N GLU A 566 29.53 -15.58 22.48
CA GLU A 566 30.64 -16.16 21.70
C GLU A 566 30.19 -17.14 20.60
N ASN A 567 28.92 -17.56 20.62
CA ASN A 567 28.34 -18.52 19.69
C ASN A 567 26.92 -18.11 19.27
N PRO A 568 26.76 -17.08 18.41
CA PRO A 568 25.45 -16.62 17.95
C PRO A 568 24.65 -17.73 17.24
N VAL A 569 23.34 -17.74 17.43
CA VAL A 569 22.43 -18.75 16.84
C VAL A 569 21.80 -18.15 15.60
N LYS A 570 22.64 -18.02 14.57
CA LYS A 570 22.26 -17.48 13.27
C LYS A 570 21.46 -18.48 12.46
N VAL A 571 20.25 -18.11 12.06
CA VAL A 571 19.38 -18.90 11.19
C VAL A 571 18.99 -18.06 9.98
N ARG A 572 19.02 -18.67 8.80
CA ARG A 572 18.47 -18.03 7.60
C ARG A 572 16.97 -18.17 7.56
N VAL A 573 16.29 -17.06 7.33
CA VAL A 573 14.84 -16.94 7.23
C VAL A 573 14.48 -16.22 5.95
N PHE A 574 13.24 -16.42 5.51
CA PHE A 574 12.73 -15.76 4.31
C PHE A 574 11.71 -14.70 4.73
N ILE A 575 12.10 -13.44 4.58
CA ILE A 575 11.40 -12.27 5.12
C ILE A 575 10.74 -11.50 3.96
N PRO A 576 9.44 -11.13 4.06
CA PRO A 576 8.80 -10.28 3.08
C PRO A 576 9.58 -8.99 2.85
N GLN A 577 9.66 -8.55 1.60
CA GLN A 577 10.37 -7.31 1.17
C GLN A 577 11.91 -7.34 1.34
N GLN A 578 12.47 -8.23 2.17
CA GLN A 578 13.91 -8.38 2.42
C GLN A 578 14.52 -9.67 1.82
N ASN A 579 13.69 -10.58 1.30
CA ASN A 579 14.08 -11.88 0.71
C ASN A 579 14.83 -12.79 1.71
N GLU A 580 15.95 -13.42 1.32
CA GLU A 580 16.74 -14.29 2.20
C GLU A 580 17.61 -13.46 3.16
N HIS A 581 17.31 -13.53 4.47
CA HIS A 581 18.00 -12.79 5.52
C HIS A 581 18.54 -13.74 6.60
N GLU A 582 19.59 -13.34 7.32
CA GLU A 582 20.22 -14.15 8.36
C GLU A 582 20.07 -13.45 9.72
N ILE A 583 19.18 -13.97 10.58
CA ILE A 583 18.82 -13.39 11.88
C ILE A 583 19.59 -14.07 13.01
N ASP A 584 19.94 -13.34 14.06
CA ASP A 584 20.53 -13.92 15.28
C ASP A 584 19.47 -14.07 16.38
N LEU A 585 19.03 -15.31 16.60
CA LEU A 585 18.06 -15.62 17.65
C LEU A 585 18.59 -15.29 19.06
N GLY A 586 19.91 -15.18 19.23
CA GLY A 586 20.54 -14.75 20.49
C GLY A 586 20.48 -13.24 20.73
N ALA A 587 20.33 -12.43 19.67
CA ALA A 587 20.13 -10.98 19.75
C ALA A 587 18.64 -10.60 19.93
N GLY A 588 17.73 -11.58 19.85
CA GLY A 588 16.29 -11.37 19.80
C GLY A 588 15.76 -11.02 18.40
N ASP A 589 16.62 -11.11 17.37
CA ASP A 589 16.27 -10.68 16.02
C ASP A 589 15.03 -11.40 15.50
N PHE A 590 14.08 -10.61 15.01
CA PHE A 590 12.93 -11.07 14.24
C PHE A 590 11.97 -12.05 14.94
N LEU A 591 12.06 -12.21 16.26
CA LEU A 591 11.15 -13.06 17.02
C LEU A 591 9.80 -12.37 17.23
N ILE A 592 9.62 -11.46 18.19
CA ILE A 592 8.45 -10.56 18.21
C ILE A 592 8.86 -9.16 17.69
N PRO A 593 8.16 -8.60 16.70
CA PRO A 593 8.42 -7.25 16.18
C PRO A 593 8.34 -6.18 17.28
N ASN A 594 9.30 -5.25 17.26
CA ASN A 594 9.43 -4.13 18.20
C ASN A 594 9.67 -4.52 19.67
N GLU A 595 9.69 -5.81 20.01
CA GLU A 595 9.87 -6.31 21.37
C GLU A 595 11.20 -7.05 21.52
N SER A 596 11.96 -6.72 22.56
CA SER A 596 13.27 -7.34 22.81
C SER A 596 13.07 -8.80 23.22
N SER A 597 13.34 -9.69 22.27
CA SER A 597 13.00 -11.11 22.37
C SER A 597 14.21 -11.98 22.76
N GLN A 598 15.13 -11.46 23.56
CA GLN A 598 16.39 -12.13 23.92
C GLN A 598 16.20 -13.17 25.03
N VAL A 599 15.31 -12.88 25.99
CA VAL A 599 14.90 -13.81 27.04
C VAL A 599 13.38 -13.90 27.16
N ILE A 600 12.90 -15.10 27.51
CA ILE A 600 11.55 -15.38 27.98
C ILE A 600 11.56 -15.42 29.50
N ILE A 601 10.57 -14.77 30.13
CA ILE A 601 10.29 -14.86 31.56
C ILE A 601 8.90 -15.48 31.72
N LEU A 602 8.85 -16.65 32.39
CA LEU A 602 7.64 -17.30 32.89
C LEU A 602 7.26 -16.71 34.26
#